data_AF-A0A2D4Q2Z7-F1
#
_entry.id   AF-A0A2D4Q2Z7-F1
#
_cell.length_a   1.000
_cell.length_b   1.000
_cell.length_c   1.000
_cell.angle_alpha   90.00
_cell.angle_beta   90.00
_cell.angle_gamma   90.00
#
_symmetry.space_group_name_H-M   'P 1'
#
loop_
_entity.id
_entity.type
_entity.pdbx_description
1 polymer ?
#
loop_
_entity_poly.entity_id
_entity_poly.type
_entity_poly.pdbx_seq_one_letter_code
_entity_poly.pdbx_strand_id
1 'polypeptide(L)'
;ERRYLLSLEGDRLALMEERKQKICDMYDNLRGKVPNQERLSDDPFVQIMCIRKGKHLVARILPFLSSEQAAEILMATARNLPFLIKKDAQDEVLPCLLRPFSLVLYHLPLGTVTSILQQLMNLPHSATVTTAANLHLTAVLQNKFGLSLLYLVLSRGEELQSSDSVTELTQDNQWMEVMIMAIREFLRIPQAVLAKPVSTPSNLLSLFSRYVDQQKLNVLETKLQLIQGIR
;
A
#
# COMPACT_ATOMS: atom_id res chain seq x y z
N GLU A 1 14.00 11.49 -20.75
CA GLU A 1 14.58 12.80 -20.39
C GLU A 1 15.76 13.18 -21.26
N ARG A 2 16.86 12.40 -21.30
CA ARG A 2 18.03 12.73 -22.14
C ARG A 2 17.71 13.00 -23.63
N ARG A 3 16.88 12.15 -24.27
CA ARG A 3 16.44 12.37 -25.67
C ARG A 3 15.63 13.66 -25.86
N TYR A 4 14.82 14.05 -24.86
CA TYR A 4 13.99 15.26 -24.90
C TYR A 4 14.81 16.53 -24.72
N LEU A 5 15.78 16.51 -23.78
CA LEU A 5 16.67 17.66 -23.55
C LEU A 5 17.56 17.95 -24.76
N LEU A 6 17.87 16.93 -25.56
CA LEU A 6 18.70 17.03 -26.76
C LEU A 6 17.89 17.20 -28.05
N SER A 7 16.55 17.23 -28.00
CA SER A 7 15.70 17.32 -29.20
C SER A 7 15.41 18.77 -29.59
N LEU A 8 15.17 18.98 -30.89
CA LEU A 8 14.63 20.24 -31.39
C LEU A 8 13.18 20.42 -30.91
N GLU A 9 12.71 21.67 -30.90
CA GLU A 9 11.38 22.02 -30.38
C GLU A 9 10.25 21.32 -31.15
N GLY A 10 10.40 21.16 -32.47
CA GLY A 10 9.42 20.45 -33.31
C GLY A 10 9.27 18.95 -32.99
N ASP A 11 10.31 18.31 -32.45
CA ASP A 11 10.29 16.87 -32.15
C ASP A 11 9.76 16.55 -30.75
N ARG A 12 9.63 17.56 -29.88
CA ARG A 12 9.28 17.38 -28.46
C ARG A 12 7.89 16.77 -28.28
N LEU A 13 6.91 17.19 -29.10
CA LEU A 13 5.54 16.67 -29.04
C LEU A 13 5.49 15.19 -29.41
N ALA A 14 6.14 14.80 -30.51
CA ALA A 14 6.21 13.39 -30.93
C ALA A 14 6.90 12.51 -29.88
N LEU A 15 7.99 13.00 -29.25
CA LEU A 15 8.68 12.28 -28.18
C LEU A 15 7.82 12.13 -26.91
N MET A 16 6.99 13.12 -26.58
CA MET A 16 6.06 13.05 -25.45
C MET A 16 4.95 12.02 -25.70
N GLU A 17 4.38 11.98 -26.90
CA GLU A 17 3.38 10.98 -27.27
C GLU A 17 3.98 9.56 -27.34
N GLU A 18 5.18 9.41 -27.91
CA GLU A 18 5.93 8.14 -27.90
C GLU A 18 6.14 7.65 -26.46
N ARG A 19 6.51 8.56 -25.54
CA ARG A 19 6.69 8.23 -24.12
C ARG A 19 5.37 7.81 -23.48
N LYS A 20 4.28 8.56 -23.72
CA LYS A 20 2.97 8.28 -23.15
C LYS A 20 2.46 6.90 -23.59
N GLN A 21 2.55 6.61 -24.89
CA GLN A 21 2.15 5.30 -25.42
C GLN A 21 2.94 4.17 -24.78
N LYS A 22 4.28 4.29 -24.68
CA LYS A 22 5.12 3.28 -24.04
C LYS A 22 4.79 3.03 -22.58
N ILE A 23 4.37 4.08 -21.85
CA ILE A 23 3.93 3.95 -20.45
C ILE A 23 2.61 3.17 -20.38
N CYS A 24 1.65 3.48 -21.25
CA CYS A 24 0.42 2.71 -21.37
C CYS A 24 0.70 1.24 -21.71
N ASP A 25 1.59 0.98 -22.68
CA ASP A 25 1.97 -0.39 -23.05
C ASP A 25 2.64 -1.13 -21.88
N MET A 26 3.51 -0.46 -21.11
CA MET A 26 4.10 -1.06 -19.90
C MET A 26 3.02 -1.44 -18.88
N TYR A 27 2.04 -0.56 -18.65
CA TYR A 27 0.92 -0.84 -17.74
C TYR A 27 0.06 -2.03 -18.22
N ASP A 28 -0.34 -2.02 -19.49
CA ASP A 28 -1.16 -3.06 -20.09
C ASP A 28 -0.45 -4.42 -20.05
N ASN A 29 0.87 -4.45 -20.25
CA ASN A 29 1.70 -5.65 -20.10
C ASN A 29 1.76 -6.14 -18.64
N LEU A 30 1.85 -5.24 -17.65
CA LEU A 30 1.82 -5.64 -16.24
C LEU A 30 0.48 -6.26 -15.85
N ARG A 31 -0.63 -5.72 -16.36
CA ARG A 31 -1.99 -6.19 -16.08
C ARG A 31 -2.43 -7.36 -16.98
N GLY A 32 -1.64 -7.69 -18.01
CA GLY A 32 -2.00 -8.68 -19.02
C GLY A 32 -3.33 -8.38 -19.69
N LYS A 33 -3.56 -7.11 -20.07
CA LYS A 33 -4.79 -6.70 -20.75
C LYS A 33 -4.90 -7.43 -22.09
N VAL A 34 -5.87 -8.33 -22.19
CA VAL A 34 -6.23 -9.02 -23.43
C VAL A 34 -7.42 -8.30 -24.08
N PRO A 35 -7.42 -8.07 -25.41
CA PRO A 35 -8.61 -7.54 -26.08
C PRO A 35 -9.82 -8.44 -25.81
N ASN A 36 -10.96 -7.83 -25.46
CA ASN A 36 -12.27 -8.45 -25.12
C ASN A 36 -12.43 -9.07 -23.72
N GLN A 37 -11.55 -8.80 -22.76
CA GLN A 37 -11.73 -9.27 -21.38
C GLN A 37 -12.25 -8.15 -20.46
N GLU A 38 -13.49 -8.25 -19.97
CA GLU A 38 -14.10 -7.26 -19.07
C GLU A 38 -13.54 -7.30 -17.64
N ARG A 39 -13.03 -8.45 -17.19
CA ARG A 39 -12.39 -8.60 -15.87
C ARG A 39 -10.89 -8.72 -16.01
N LEU A 40 -10.17 -7.71 -15.52
CA LEU A 40 -8.71 -7.77 -15.34
C LEU A 40 -8.41 -8.80 -14.24
N SER A 41 -7.82 -9.94 -14.61
CA SER A 41 -7.23 -10.86 -13.63
C SER A 41 -5.91 -10.31 -13.11
N ASP A 42 -5.62 -10.52 -11.84
CA ASP A 42 -4.30 -10.19 -11.28
C ASP A 42 -3.23 -11.23 -11.67
N ASP A 43 -3.59 -12.37 -12.28
CA ASP A 43 -2.66 -13.47 -12.54
C ASP A 43 -1.38 -13.05 -13.31
N PRO A 44 -1.45 -12.27 -14.41
CA PRO A 44 -0.26 -11.85 -15.13
C PRO A 44 0.66 -10.97 -14.26
N PHE A 45 0.06 -10.06 -13.49
CA PHE A 45 0.78 -9.20 -12.55
C PHE A 45 1.44 -10.01 -11.45
N VAL A 46 0.72 -10.96 -10.85
CA VAL A 46 1.21 -11.84 -9.79
C VAL A 46 2.37 -12.71 -10.29
N GLN A 47 2.30 -13.23 -11.51
CA GLN A 47 3.41 -14.00 -12.11
C GLN A 47 4.68 -13.15 -12.24
N ILE A 48 4.57 -11.90 -12.68
CA ILE A 48 5.69 -10.96 -12.75
C ILE A 48 6.27 -10.72 -11.35
N MET A 49 5.41 -10.46 -10.37
CA MET A 49 5.80 -10.19 -8.98
C MET A 49 6.38 -11.40 -8.24
N CYS A 50 6.20 -12.62 -8.75
CA CYS A 50 6.87 -13.81 -8.21
C CYS A 50 8.37 -13.87 -8.51
N ILE A 51 8.86 -13.08 -9.47
CA ILE A 51 10.25 -13.16 -9.94
C ILE A 51 11.05 -11.95 -9.42
N ARG A 52 12.27 -12.18 -8.92
CA ARG A 52 13.19 -11.13 -8.44
C ARG A 52 13.26 -9.90 -9.35
N LYS A 53 13.51 -10.12 -10.64
CA LYS A 53 13.62 -9.07 -11.66
C LYS A 53 12.29 -8.35 -11.91
N GLY A 54 11.16 -9.06 -11.81
CA GLY A 54 9.83 -8.49 -11.97
C GLY A 54 9.48 -7.50 -10.85
N LYS A 55 9.78 -7.83 -9.59
CA LYS A 55 9.62 -6.91 -8.45
C LYS A 55 10.40 -5.60 -8.64
N HIS A 56 11.67 -5.69 -9.05
CA HIS A 56 12.47 -4.51 -9.36
C HIS A 56 11.98 -3.73 -10.60
N LEU A 57 11.48 -4.43 -11.62
CA LEU A 57 10.88 -3.79 -12.79
C LEU A 57 9.65 -2.97 -12.40
N VAL A 58 8.73 -3.55 -11.63
CA VAL A 58 7.53 -2.86 -11.14
C VAL A 58 7.90 -1.64 -10.30
N ALA A 59 8.87 -1.79 -9.38
CA ALA A 59 9.37 -0.67 -8.58
C ALA A 59 9.87 0.52 -9.43
N ARG A 60 10.47 0.23 -10.59
CA ARG A 60 10.97 1.24 -11.53
C ARG A 60 9.91 1.79 -12.48
N ILE A 61 8.85 1.04 -12.76
CA ILE A 61 7.74 1.49 -13.61
C ILE A 61 6.80 2.43 -12.83
N LEU A 62 6.56 2.16 -11.54
CA LEU A 62 5.61 2.90 -10.70
C LEU A 62 5.70 4.43 -10.82
N PRO A 63 6.89 5.07 -10.79
CA PRO A 63 7.01 6.54 -10.90
C PRO A 63 6.56 7.12 -12.26
N PHE A 64 6.36 6.29 -13.28
CA PHE A 64 5.95 6.72 -14.61
C PHE A 64 4.45 6.54 -14.86
N LEU A 65 3.78 5.73 -14.05
CA LEU A 65 2.35 5.45 -14.19
C LEU A 65 1.51 6.66 -13.78
N SER A 66 0.28 6.75 -14.28
CA SER A 66 -0.71 7.69 -13.73
C SER A 66 -1.04 7.32 -12.28
N SER A 67 -1.59 8.27 -11.52
CA SER A 67 -2.01 8.02 -10.13
C SER A 67 -3.00 6.85 -10.04
N GLU A 68 -3.95 6.79 -10.98
CA GLU A 68 -4.92 5.70 -11.10
C GLU A 68 -4.25 4.34 -11.35
N GLN A 69 -3.39 4.26 -12.37
CA GLN A 69 -2.66 3.03 -12.71
C GLN A 69 -1.79 2.55 -11.54
N ALA A 70 -1.10 3.47 -10.87
CA ALA A 70 -0.26 3.15 -9.72
C ALA A 70 -1.06 2.67 -8.51
N ALA A 71 -2.23 3.29 -8.26
CA ALA A 71 -3.17 2.85 -7.23
C ALA A 71 -3.68 1.43 -7.51
N GLU A 72 -4.00 1.13 -8.76
CA GLU A 72 -4.42 -0.20 -9.19
C GLU A 72 -3.35 -1.27 -8.97
N ILE A 73 -2.07 -0.95 -9.24
CA ILE A 73 -0.93 -1.85 -8.96
C ILE A 73 -0.74 -2.06 -7.44
N LEU A 74 -0.85 -0.99 -6.65
CA LEU A 74 -0.79 -1.09 -5.19
C LEU A 74 -1.93 -1.95 -4.63
N MET A 75 -3.16 -1.77 -5.13
CA MET A 75 -4.32 -2.56 -4.73
C MET A 75 -4.17 -4.04 -5.11
N ALA A 76 -3.73 -4.35 -6.33
CA ALA A 76 -3.42 -5.71 -6.76
C ALA A 76 -2.32 -6.35 -5.89
N THR A 77 -1.30 -5.55 -5.50
CA THR A 77 -0.26 -6.00 -4.56
C THR A 77 -0.86 -6.33 -3.20
N ALA A 78 -1.70 -5.45 -2.63
CA ALA A 78 -2.33 -5.64 -1.32
C ALA A 78 -3.22 -6.88 -1.28
N ARG A 79 -4.03 -7.10 -2.34
CA ARG A 79 -4.92 -8.25 -2.47
C ARG A 79 -4.16 -9.58 -2.47
N ASN A 80 -3.04 -9.63 -3.20
CA ASN A 80 -2.24 -10.85 -3.38
C ASN A 80 -1.06 -10.97 -2.39
N LEU A 81 -0.96 -10.07 -1.42
CA LEU A 81 0.24 -9.89 -0.60
C LEU A 81 0.69 -11.17 0.15
N PRO A 82 -0.18 -11.96 0.80
CA PRO A 82 0.25 -13.19 1.47
C PRO A 82 0.90 -14.21 0.53
N PHE A 83 0.42 -14.30 -0.71
CA PHE A 83 1.00 -15.18 -1.72
C PHE A 83 2.36 -14.64 -2.21
N LEU A 84 2.45 -13.33 -2.48
CA LEU A 84 3.70 -12.69 -2.89
C LEU A 84 4.78 -12.80 -1.81
N ILE A 85 4.42 -12.66 -0.53
CA ILE A 85 5.31 -12.87 0.61
C ILE A 85 5.90 -14.28 0.59
N LYS A 86 5.05 -15.31 0.40
CA LYS A 86 5.52 -16.70 0.31
C LYS A 86 6.48 -16.92 -0.85
N LYS A 87 6.25 -16.25 -1.99
CA LYS A 87 7.11 -16.34 -3.17
C LYS A 87 8.40 -15.51 -3.07
N ASP A 88 8.42 -14.49 -2.21
CA ASP A 88 9.60 -13.66 -1.96
C ASP A 88 10.51 -14.19 -0.84
N ALA A 89 10.14 -15.28 -0.15
CA ALA A 89 10.86 -15.79 1.02
C ALA A 89 12.37 -16.10 0.79
N GLN A 90 12.78 -16.37 -0.45
CA GLN A 90 14.18 -16.61 -0.82
C GLN A 90 14.89 -15.34 -1.34
N ASP A 91 14.15 -14.47 -2.03
CA ASP A 91 14.71 -13.28 -2.67
C ASP A 91 14.85 -12.09 -1.71
N GLU A 92 13.87 -11.96 -0.81
CA GLU A 92 13.63 -10.83 0.10
C GLU A 92 13.73 -9.44 -0.57
N VAL A 93 13.22 -9.29 -1.80
CA VAL A 93 13.29 -8.01 -2.55
C VAL A 93 12.01 -7.21 -2.58
N LEU A 94 10.88 -7.71 -2.04
CA LEU A 94 9.66 -6.91 -1.92
C LEU A 94 9.88 -5.52 -1.28
N PRO A 95 10.78 -5.32 -0.29
CA PRO A 95 11.08 -4.00 0.25
C PRO A 95 11.49 -2.93 -0.78
N CYS A 96 11.96 -3.31 -1.99
CA CYS A 96 12.27 -2.35 -3.05
C CYS A 96 11.05 -1.53 -3.52
N LEU A 97 9.84 -2.02 -3.24
CA LEU A 97 8.58 -1.37 -3.59
C LEU A 97 8.11 -0.33 -2.55
N LEU A 98 8.68 -0.31 -1.33
CA LEU A 98 8.22 0.60 -0.27
C LEU A 98 8.37 2.07 -0.68
N ARG A 99 9.53 2.43 -1.24
CA ARG A 99 9.77 3.81 -1.67
C ARG A 99 8.81 4.25 -2.78
N PRO A 100 8.65 3.55 -3.92
CA PRO A 100 7.69 3.98 -4.93
C PRO A 100 6.25 3.95 -4.40
N PHE A 101 5.85 2.97 -3.57
CA PHE A 101 4.51 3.00 -2.98
C PHE A 101 4.28 4.16 -2.00
N SER A 102 5.29 4.58 -1.25
CA SER A 102 5.16 5.80 -0.42
C SER A 102 4.86 7.04 -1.25
N LEU A 103 5.46 7.16 -2.44
CA LEU A 103 5.19 8.26 -3.37
C LEU A 103 3.80 8.15 -3.98
N VAL A 104 3.37 6.94 -4.35
CA VAL A 104 2.00 6.70 -4.84
C VAL A 104 0.98 7.11 -3.79
N LEU A 105 1.12 6.64 -2.55
CA LEU A 105 0.22 6.95 -1.42
C LEU A 105 0.06 8.46 -1.19
N TYR A 106 1.14 9.24 -1.39
CA TYR A 106 1.09 10.69 -1.25
C TYR A 106 0.10 11.35 -2.22
N HIS A 107 -0.13 10.75 -3.39
CA HIS A 107 -1.03 11.26 -4.42
C HIS A 107 -2.45 10.65 -4.41
N LEU A 108 -2.75 9.78 -3.44
CA LEU A 108 -4.07 9.14 -3.33
C LEU A 108 -5.02 9.92 -2.41
N PRO A 109 -6.32 9.98 -2.74
CA PRO A 109 -7.34 10.50 -1.85
C PRO A 109 -7.63 9.53 -0.69
N LEU A 110 -8.25 10.04 0.38
CA LEU A 110 -8.56 9.26 1.59
C LEU A 110 -9.36 8.00 1.26
N GLY A 111 -10.43 8.08 0.46
CA GLY A 111 -11.23 6.90 0.10
C GLY A 111 -10.42 5.75 -0.50
N THR A 112 -9.41 6.04 -1.33
CA THR A 112 -8.51 5.01 -1.89
C THR A 112 -7.57 4.45 -0.82
N VAL A 113 -7.02 5.31 0.05
CA VAL A 113 -6.16 4.89 1.18
C VAL A 113 -6.93 3.98 2.14
N THR A 114 -8.18 4.34 2.48
CA THR A 114 -9.10 3.52 3.29
C THR A 114 -9.33 2.15 2.65
N SER A 115 -9.59 2.12 1.34
CA SER A 115 -9.79 0.86 0.60
C SER A 115 -8.55 -0.04 0.62
N ILE A 116 -7.35 0.56 0.48
CA ILE A 116 -6.08 -0.18 0.56
C ILE A 116 -5.87 -0.74 1.96
N LEU A 117 -6.16 0.04 3.01
CA LEU A 117 -6.07 -0.41 4.40
C LEU A 117 -7.00 -1.60 4.66
N GLN A 118 -8.27 -1.48 4.26
CA GLN A 118 -9.24 -2.57 4.34
C GLN A 118 -8.73 -3.85 3.65
N GLN A 119 -8.16 -3.71 2.45
CA GLN A 119 -7.65 -4.84 1.68
C GLN A 119 -6.40 -5.48 2.31
N LEU A 120 -5.46 -4.68 2.81
CA LEU A 120 -4.24 -5.17 3.47
C LEU A 120 -4.53 -5.90 4.77
N MET A 121 -5.55 -5.44 5.49
CA MET A 121 -5.99 -6.05 6.74
C MET A 121 -7.06 -7.12 6.51
N ASN A 122 -7.52 -7.32 5.27
CA ASN A 122 -8.61 -8.22 4.91
C ASN A 122 -9.83 -8.04 5.83
N LEU A 123 -10.19 -6.78 6.09
CA LEU A 123 -11.30 -6.43 6.97
C LEU A 123 -12.63 -6.61 6.23
N PRO A 124 -13.68 -7.15 6.90
CA PRO A 124 -14.99 -7.26 6.27
C PRO A 124 -15.58 -5.88 5.96
N HIS A 125 -16.37 -5.78 4.89
CA HIS A 125 -17.06 -4.53 4.50
C HIS A 125 -18.17 -4.11 5.48
N SER A 126 -18.46 -4.91 6.50
CA SER A 126 -19.41 -4.63 7.56
C SER A 126 -18.84 -5.15 8.88
N ALA A 127 -19.22 -4.53 9.99
CA ALA A 127 -18.77 -4.85 11.34
C ALA A 127 -19.34 -6.18 11.88
N THR A 128 -19.32 -7.25 11.08
CA THR A 128 -19.62 -8.60 11.56
C THR A 128 -18.40 -9.13 12.31
N VAL A 129 -18.63 -9.58 13.53
CA VAL A 129 -17.58 -10.17 14.37
C VAL A 129 -17.17 -11.50 13.73
N THR A 130 -15.99 -11.52 13.10
CA THR A 130 -15.38 -12.77 12.64
C THR A 130 -14.49 -13.30 13.76
N THR A 131 -14.83 -14.48 14.27
CA THR A 131 -14.06 -15.19 15.29
C THR A 131 -12.90 -16.01 14.69
N ALA A 132 -12.86 -16.12 13.36
CA ALA A 132 -11.82 -16.85 12.63
C ALA A 132 -10.50 -16.08 12.59
N ALA A 133 -9.38 -16.79 12.63
CA ALA A 133 -8.06 -16.20 12.51
C ALA A 133 -7.89 -15.55 11.13
N ASN A 134 -7.60 -14.24 11.11
CA ASN A 134 -7.27 -13.52 9.89
C ASN A 134 -5.85 -13.89 9.41
N LEU A 135 -5.77 -14.97 8.63
CA LEU A 135 -4.51 -15.50 8.10
C LEU A 135 -3.83 -14.52 7.13
N HIS A 136 -4.60 -13.71 6.41
CA HIS A 136 -4.07 -12.69 5.51
C HIS A 136 -3.30 -11.65 6.32
N LEU A 137 -3.96 -10.99 7.27
CA LEU A 137 -3.33 -9.99 8.13
C LEU A 137 -2.14 -10.58 8.91
N THR A 138 -2.27 -11.81 9.41
CA THR A 138 -1.16 -12.48 10.10
C THR A 138 0.09 -12.59 9.21
N ALA A 139 -0.08 -13.01 7.95
CA ALA A 139 1.04 -13.08 7.00
C ALA A 139 1.64 -11.70 6.69
N VAL A 140 0.79 -10.66 6.57
CA VAL A 140 1.23 -9.28 6.35
C VAL A 140 2.08 -8.77 7.52
N LEU A 141 1.61 -8.97 8.76
CA LEU A 141 2.30 -8.48 9.96
C LEU A 141 3.59 -9.26 10.28
N GLN A 142 3.65 -10.55 9.93
CA GLN A 142 4.85 -11.39 10.07
C GLN A 142 5.92 -11.09 9.02
N ASN A 143 5.62 -10.26 8.02
CA ASN A 143 6.54 -9.92 6.96
C ASN A 143 7.02 -8.46 7.08
N LYS A 144 8.34 -8.26 6.94
CA LYS A 144 8.99 -6.94 6.98
C LYS A 144 8.38 -5.95 5.99
N PHE A 145 8.17 -6.36 4.74
CA PHE A 145 7.56 -5.50 3.72
C PHE A 145 6.08 -5.25 4.03
N GLY A 146 5.33 -6.30 4.38
CA GLY A 146 3.90 -6.19 4.69
C GLY A 146 3.60 -5.23 5.84
N LEU A 147 4.29 -5.37 6.97
CA LEU A 147 4.14 -4.47 8.12
C LEU A 147 4.55 -3.03 7.78
N SER A 148 5.65 -2.86 7.05
CA SER A 148 6.11 -1.51 6.64
C SER A 148 5.12 -0.83 5.71
N LEU A 149 4.53 -1.57 4.76
CA LEU A 149 3.51 -1.04 3.87
C LEU A 149 2.24 -0.65 4.63
N LEU A 150 1.81 -1.49 5.58
CA LEU A 150 0.66 -1.17 6.44
C LEU A 150 0.89 0.12 7.23
N TYR A 151 2.09 0.33 7.77
CA TYR A 151 2.44 1.57 8.46
C TYR A 151 2.45 2.79 7.55
N LEU A 152 2.92 2.66 6.31
CA LEU A 152 2.85 3.75 5.32
C LEU A 152 1.40 4.15 5.01
N VAL A 153 0.51 3.16 4.86
CA VAL A 153 -0.92 3.40 4.60
C VAL A 153 -1.58 4.10 5.79
N LEU A 154 -1.32 3.63 7.02
CA LEU A 154 -1.83 4.25 8.25
C LEU A 154 -1.32 5.69 8.42
N SER A 155 -0.02 5.92 8.24
CA SER A 155 0.60 7.24 8.28
C SER A 155 -0.06 8.19 7.30
N ARG A 156 -0.29 7.73 6.07
CA ARG A 156 -0.91 8.57 5.04
C ARG A 156 -2.36 8.93 5.39
N GLY A 157 -3.11 7.98 5.96
CA GLY A 157 -4.46 8.24 6.43
C GLY A 157 -4.50 9.31 7.52
N GLU A 158 -3.58 9.27 8.49
CA GLU A 158 -3.47 10.31 9.52
C GLU A 158 -3.14 11.68 8.93
N GLU A 159 -2.23 11.75 7.96
CA GLU A 159 -1.90 13.02 7.28
C GLU A 159 -3.13 13.62 6.60
N LEU A 160 -3.91 12.80 5.89
CA LEU A 160 -5.13 13.23 5.20
C LEU A 160 -6.24 13.64 6.18
N GLN A 161 -6.35 12.96 7.32
CA GLN A 161 -7.28 13.29 8.39
C GLN A 161 -6.87 14.52 9.21
N SER A 162 -5.58 14.89 9.17
CA SER A 162 -5.04 16.06 9.87
C SER A 162 -4.99 17.30 8.98
N SER A 163 -5.04 17.13 7.66
CA SER A 163 -5.13 18.26 6.75
C SER A 163 -6.54 18.86 6.78
N ASP A 164 -6.64 20.18 6.97
CA ASP A 164 -7.89 20.97 6.93
C ASP A 164 -8.60 20.98 5.55
N SER A 165 -8.26 20.06 4.65
CA SER A 165 -9.00 19.87 3.41
C SER A 165 -10.40 19.36 3.70
N VAL A 166 -11.41 19.92 3.03
CA VAL A 166 -12.79 19.43 3.07
C VAL A 166 -12.83 17.99 2.57
N THR A 167 -12.68 17.05 3.49
CA THR A 167 -12.90 15.63 3.23
C THR A 167 -14.41 15.39 3.31
N GLU A 168 -14.95 14.58 2.42
CA GLU A 168 -16.37 14.25 2.46
C GLU A 168 -16.67 13.50 3.76
N LEU A 169 -17.69 13.94 4.52
CA LEU A 169 -18.11 13.31 5.79
C LEU A 169 -18.30 11.79 5.67
N THR A 170 -18.71 11.31 4.50
CA THR A 170 -18.86 9.89 4.18
C THR A 170 -17.52 9.13 4.20
N GLN A 171 -16.45 9.73 3.67
CA GLN A 171 -15.11 9.14 3.65
C GLN A 171 -14.48 9.14 5.04
N ASP A 172 -14.72 10.18 5.84
CA ASP A 172 -14.27 10.25 7.23
C ASP A 172 -14.93 9.16 8.09
N ASN A 173 -16.24 8.95 7.91
CA ASN A 173 -16.96 7.87 8.59
C ASN A 173 -16.41 6.49 8.19
N GLN A 174 -16.17 6.26 6.90
CA GLN A 174 -15.58 5.00 6.42
C GLN A 174 -14.18 4.77 7.00
N TRP A 175 -13.34 5.80 7.02
CA TRP A 175 -12.01 5.72 7.63
C TRP A 175 -12.10 5.38 9.12
N MET A 176 -12.98 6.05 9.86
CA MET A 176 -13.21 5.79 11.29
C MET A 176 -13.63 4.34 11.55
N GLU A 177 -14.58 3.80 10.80
CA GLU A 177 -15.03 2.42 10.94
C GLU A 177 -13.88 1.43 10.72
N VAL A 178 -13.10 1.63 9.66
CA VAL A 178 -11.93 0.81 9.33
C VAL A 178 -10.87 0.90 10.43
N MET A 179 -10.62 2.09 10.96
CA MET A 179 -9.65 2.28 12.05
C MET A 179 -10.07 1.57 13.33
N ILE A 180 -11.36 1.62 13.69
CA ILE A 180 -11.89 0.89 14.85
C ILE A 180 -11.66 -0.62 14.68
N MET A 181 -11.92 -1.16 13.48
CA MET A 181 -11.70 -2.57 13.17
C MET A 181 -10.20 -2.92 13.17
N ALA A 182 -9.36 -2.06 12.59
CA ALA A 182 -7.92 -2.23 12.55
C ALA A 182 -7.32 -2.30 13.95
N ILE A 183 -7.73 -1.39 14.85
CA ILE A 183 -7.29 -1.34 16.24
C ILE A 183 -7.67 -2.61 16.99
N ARG A 184 -8.89 -3.14 16.79
CA ARG A 184 -9.31 -4.40 17.40
C ARG A 184 -8.39 -5.55 16.99
N GLU A 185 -8.04 -5.64 15.70
CA GLU A 185 -7.11 -6.64 15.21
C GLU A 185 -5.69 -6.45 15.77
N PHE A 186 -5.18 -5.20 15.80
CA PHE A 186 -3.88 -4.92 16.40
C PHE A 186 -3.83 -5.26 17.88
N LEU A 187 -4.89 -5.04 18.64
CA LEU A 187 -4.96 -5.44 20.06
C LEU A 187 -5.01 -6.97 20.21
N ARG A 188 -5.70 -7.68 19.31
CA ARG A 188 -5.86 -9.14 19.34
C ARG A 188 -4.58 -9.92 19.00
N ILE A 189 -3.78 -9.44 18.06
CA ILE A 189 -2.65 -10.21 17.48
C ILE A 189 -1.45 -10.25 18.44
N PRO A 190 -0.78 -11.37 18.73
CA PRO A 190 0.36 -11.37 19.66
C PRO A 190 1.54 -10.49 19.21
N GLN A 191 2.28 -9.86 20.12
CA GLN A 191 3.47 -9.07 19.75
C GLN A 191 4.55 -9.93 19.06
N ALA A 192 4.70 -11.18 19.49
CA ALA A 192 5.72 -12.10 18.98
C ALA A 192 5.60 -12.44 17.48
N VAL A 193 4.44 -12.16 16.86
CA VAL A 193 4.25 -12.39 15.41
C VAL A 193 4.56 -11.15 14.57
N LEU A 194 4.87 -10.01 15.18
CA LEU A 194 5.18 -8.80 14.41
C LEU A 194 6.61 -8.85 13.88
N ALA A 195 6.77 -8.64 12.58
CA ALA A 195 8.07 -8.40 11.97
C ALA A 195 8.68 -7.09 12.48
N LYS A 196 9.98 -6.91 12.25
CA LYS A 196 10.61 -5.60 12.38
C LYS A 196 10.32 -4.77 11.11
N PRO A 197 9.63 -3.62 11.20
CA PRO A 197 9.40 -2.76 10.05
C PRO A 197 10.71 -2.11 9.57
N VAL A 198 10.75 -1.66 8.30
CA VAL A 198 11.87 -0.91 7.74
C VAL A 198 11.99 0.46 8.40
N SER A 199 10.86 1.10 8.65
CA SER A 199 10.74 2.38 9.36
C SER A 199 9.38 2.47 10.04
N THR A 200 9.33 3.14 11.20
CA THR A 200 8.08 3.41 11.91
C THR A 200 7.75 4.89 11.77
N PRO A 201 6.64 5.26 11.10
CA PRO A 201 6.21 6.66 10.99
C PRO A 201 5.88 7.26 12.37
N SER A 202 6.31 8.48 12.62
CA SER A 202 6.18 9.14 13.93
C SER A 202 4.75 9.58 14.27
N ASN A 203 3.87 9.68 13.27
CA ASN A 203 2.49 10.10 13.42
C ASN A 203 1.53 8.96 13.80
N LEU A 204 1.97 7.70 13.85
CA LEU A 204 1.10 6.57 14.18
C LEU A 204 0.54 6.65 15.61
N LEU A 205 1.31 7.21 16.56
CA LEU A 205 0.80 7.40 17.92
C LEU A 205 -0.33 8.43 17.95
N SER A 206 -0.19 9.53 17.19
CA SER A 206 -1.25 10.53 17.00
C SER A 206 -2.51 9.87 16.43
N LEU A 207 -2.35 9.07 15.38
CA LEU A 207 -3.46 8.35 14.76
C LEU A 207 -4.23 7.51 15.77
N PHE A 208 -3.54 6.62 16.51
CA PHE A 208 -4.23 5.73 17.44
C PHE A 208 -4.87 6.49 18.60
N SER A 209 -4.27 7.59 19.07
CA SER A 209 -4.81 8.39 20.17
C SER A 209 -6.22 8.95 19.91
N ARG A 210 -6.62 9.10 18.64
CA ARG A 210 -7.96 9.55 18.24
C ARG A 210 -9.05 8.50 18.49
N TYR A 211 -8.70 7.23 18.61
CA TYR A 211 -9.65 6.12 18.58
C TYR A 211 -9.61 5.22 19.83
N VAL A 212 -8.63 5.40 20.72
CA VAL A 212 -8.50 4.57 21.93
C VAL A 212 -8.21 5.40 23.17
N ASP A 213 -8.56 4.84 24.33
CA ASP A 213 -8.13 5.32 25.63
C ASP A 213 -6.61 5.15 25.84
N GLN A 214 -6.08 5.86 26.84
CA GLN A 214 -4.65 5.86 27.17
C GLN A 214 -4.09 4.46 27.47
N GLN A 215 -4.89 3.59 28.09
CA GLN A 215 -4.44 2.24 28.45
C GLN A 215 -4.19 1.40 27.21
N LYS A 216 -5.12 1.38 26.25
CA LYS A 216 -4.96 0.71 24.96
C LYS A 216 -3.88 1.37 24.11
N LEU A 217 -3.75 2.69 24.17
CA LEU A 217 -2.69 3.43 23.47
C LEU A 217 -1.30 2.94 23.89
N ASN A 218 -1.05 2.85 25.20
CA ASN A 218 0.23 2.34 25.74
C ASN A 218 0.53 0.90 25.30
N VAL A 219 -0.51 0.05 25.21
CA VAL A 219 -0.39 -1.33 24.70
C VAL A 219 0.02 -1.33 23.23
N LEU A 220 -0.66 -0.53 22.40
CA LEU A 220 -0.33 -0.40 20.97
C LEU A 220 1.07 0.16 20.76
N GLU A 221 1.44 1.19 21.52
CA GLU A 221 2.77 1.82 21.47
C GLU A 221 3.88 0.81 21.71
N THR A 222 3.80 0.05 22.80
CA THR A 222 4.78 -0.97 23.17
C THR A 222 4.85 -2.08 22.12
N LYS A 223 3.67 -2.54 21.69
CA LYS A 223 3.52 -3.69 20.80
C LYS A 223 4.00 -3.42 19.39
N LEU A 224 3.62 -2.27 18.83
CA LEU A 224 3.95 -1.85 17.48
C LEU A 224 5.28 -1.06 17.43
N GLN A 225 5.95 -0.87 18.57
CA GLN A 225 7.21 -0.13 18.69
C GLN A 225 7.12 1.26 18.05
N LEU A 226 6.02 1.98 18.37
CA LEU A 226 5.66 3.25 17.72
C LEU A 226 6.63 4.38 18.04
N ILE A 227 7.32 4.29 19.18
CA ILE A 227 8.42 5.17 19.53
C ILE A 227 9.71 4.37 19.41
N GLN A 228 10.53 4.71 18.42
CA GLN A 228 11.92 4.30 18.45
C GLN A 228 12.59 5.09 19.58
N GLY A 229 12.95 4.41 20.66
CA GLY A 229 13.87 4.98 21.63
C GLY A 229 15.09 5.46 20.87
N ILE A 230 15.40 6.76 20.97
CA ILE A 230 16.65 7.35 20.51
C ILE A 230 17.76 6.48 21.13
N ARG A 231 18.42 5.69 20.30
CA ARG A 231 19.65 4.96 20.64
C ARG A 231 20.67 5.25 19.57
#